data_AF-A0A653CRJ2-F1
#
_entry.id   AF-A0A653CRJ2-F1
#
_cell.length_a   1.000
_cell.length_b   1.000
_cell.length_c   1.000
_cell.angle_alpha   90.00
_cell.angle_beta   90.00
_cell.angle_gamma   90.00
#
_symmetry.space_group_name_H-M   'P 1'
#
loop_
_entity.id
_entity.type
_entity.pdbx_description
1 polymer ?
#
loop_
_entity_poly.entity_id
_entity_poly.type
_entity_poly.pdbx_seq_one_letter_code
_entity_poly.pdbx_strand_id
1 'polypeptide(L)'
;MAKFLCKLLETSHKGQGQILSRLNRSMSSIPGYDVVVVGGGIVGAAAAREMKERHPNLKMAIVEKESRMAVHQSGHNSGVIHAGIYYKPG
;
A
#
# COMPACT_ATOMS: atom_id res chain seq x y z
N MET A 1 7.39 2.99 11.18
CA MET A 1 6.59 2.04 10.37
C MET A 1 5.47 1.38 11.18
N ALA A 2 5.77 0.60 12.23
CA ALA A 2 4.76 -0.13 13.01
C ALA A 2 3.65 0.75 13.61
N LYS A 3 4.00 1.93 14.16
CA LYS A 3 3.00 2.90 14.69
C LYS A 3 2.07 3.50 13.60
N PHE A 4 2.55 3.61 12.36
CA PHE A 4 1.75 4.12 11.23
C PHE A 4 0.77 3.05 10.72
N LEU A 5 1.23 1.79 10.64
CA LEU A 5 0.39 0.66 10.27
C LEU A 5 -0.69 0.39 11.33
N CYS A 6 -0.34 0.46 12.62
CA CYS A 6 -1.30 0.26 13.72
C CYS A 6 -2.39 1.34 13.71
N LYS A 7 -2.03 2.61 13.44
CA LYS A 7 -3.02 3.70 13.28
C LYS A 7 -3.95 3.49 12.08
N LEU A 8 -3.44 2.97 10.96
CA LEU A 8 -4.25 2.61 9.79
C LEU A 8 -5.20 1.43 10.05
N LEU A 9 -4.79 0.47 10.88
CA LEU A 9 -5.61 -0.69 11.24
C LEU A 9 -6.63 -0.35 12.35
N GLU A 10 -6.28 0.49 13.32
CA GLU A 10 -7.16 0.93 14.40
C GLU A 10 -8.34 1.78 13.91
N THR A 11 -8.16 2.54 12.82
CA THR A 11 -9.26 3.25 12.15
C THR A 11 -10.31 2.30 11.55
N SER A 12 -9.99 1.02 11.36
CA SER A 12 -10.92 0.00 10.86
C SER A 12 -11.82 -0.59 11.97
N HIS A 13 -11.42 -0.52 13.24
CA HIS A 13 -12.06 -1.30 14.32
C HIS A 13 -12.81 -0.49 15.40
N LYS A 14 -12.70 0.84 15.49
CA LYS A 14 -13.28 1.63 16.61
C LYS A 14 -14.64 2.29 16.34
N GLY A 15 -15.67 1.51 16.01
CA GLY A 15 -17.02 2.06 16.14
C GLY A 15 -18.10 1.08 15.79
N GLN A 16 -18.73 0.48 16.82
CA GLN A 16 -20.11 -0.01 16.72
C GLN A 16 -20.68 -0.39 18.11
N GLY A 17 -21.24 0.61 18.82
CA GLY A 17 -22.12 0.43 19.99
C GLY A 17 -23.51 1.04 19.75
N GLN A 18 -24.50 0.18 19.51
CA GLN A 18 -25.97 0.28 19.66
C GLN A 18 -26.83 1.51 19.22
N ILE A 19 -26.29 2.59 18.63
CA ILE A 19 -27.10 3.62 17.91
C ILE A 19 -26.90 3.49 16.39
N LEU A 20 -26.93 2.26 15.88
CA LEU A 20 -26.29 1.91 14.61
C LEU A 20 -27.21 1.71 13.42
N SER A 21 -28.53 1.53 13.60
CA SER A 21 -29.41 1.17 12.47
C SER A 21 -29.81 2.36 11.60
N ARG A 22 -29.86 3.59 12.14
CA ARG A 22 -30.27 4.80 11.39
C ARG A 22 -29.11 5.58 10.75
N LEU A 23 -27.89 5.45 11.27
CA LEU A 23 -26.68 6.06 10.70
C LEU A 23 -26.00 5.18 9.64
N ASN A 24 -26.42 3.91 9.49
CA ASN A 24 -25.79 2.97 8.56
C ASN A 24 -26.06 3.26 7.07
N ARG A 25 -26.97 4.19 6.73
CA ARG A 25 -27.29 4.53 5.34
C ARG A 25 -26.40 5.62 4.75
N SER A 26 -25.78 6.48 5.57
CA SER A 26 -24.83 7.50 5.09
C SER A 26 -23.37 7.07 5.20
N MET A 27 -23.10 5.86 5.73
CA MET A 27 -21.75 5.28 5.87
C MET A 27 -21.47 4.16 4.85
N SER A 28 -22.34 3.99 3.85
CA SER A 28 -22.00 3.31 2.59
C SER A 28 -21.16 4.29 1.77
N SER A 29 -19.86 4.14 1.55
CA SER A 29 -18.97 2.99 1.66
C SER A 29 -17.56 3.58 1.70
N ILE A 30 -16.76 3.36 2.75
CA ILE A 30 -15.31 3.48 2.55
C ILE A 30 -15.00 2.37 1.53
N PRO A 31 -14.51 2.67 0.31
CA PRO A 31 -14.20 1.61 -0.63
C PRO A 31 -13.14 0.73 0.01
N GLY A 32 -13.52 -0.49 0.40
CA GLY A 32 -12.56 -1.48 0.88
C GLY A 32 -11.52 -1.75 -0.21
N TYR A 33 -10.27 -1.88 0.21
CA TYR A 33 -9.20 -2.40 -0.65
C TYR A 33 -9.05 -3.89 -0.40
N ASP A 34 -8.92 -4.68 -1.45
CA ASP A 34 -8.64 -6.11 -1.36
C ASP A 34 -7.17 -6.35 -1.00
N VAL A 35 -6.27 -5.48 -1.49
CA VAL A 35 -4.84 -5.54 -1.22
C VAL A 35 -4.26 -4.14 -1.00
N VAL A 36 -3.42 -4.01 0.03
CA VAL A 36 -2.66 -2.79 0.31
C VAL A 36 -1.16 -3.12 0.28
N VAL A 37 -0.41 -2.46 -0.59
CA VAL A 37 1.05 -2.51 -0.63
C VAL A 37 1.62 -1.42 0.27
N VAL A 38 2.49 -1.81 1.19
CA VAL A 38 3.09 -0.89 2.15
C VAL A 38 4.50 -0.52 1.70
N GLY A 39 4.70 0.73 1.32
CA GLY A 39 5.96 1.29 0.82
C GLY A 39 5.87 1.72 -0.65
N GLY A 40 6.09 3.02 -0.89
CA GLY A 40 6.08 3.68 -2.20
C GLY A 40 7.45 3.70 -2.90
N GLY A 41 8.29 2.69 -2.65
CA GLY A 41 9.54 2.47 -3.38
C GLY A 41 9.32 1.71 -4.69
N ILE A 42 10.38 1.56 -5.49
CA ILE A 42 10.30 0.92 -6.82
C ILE A 42 9.78 -0.53 -6.74
N VAL A 43 10.17 -1.28 -5.73
CA VAL A 43 9.69 -2.67 -5.52
C VAL A 43 8.19 -2.70 -5.18
N GLY A 44 7.72 -1.81 -4.30
CA GLY A 44 6.30 -1.72 -3.95
C GLY A 44 5.44 -1.31 -5.13
N ALA A 45 5.88 -0.30 -5.90
CA ALA A 45 5.20 0.13 -7.11
C ALA A 45 5.16 -0.96 -8.19
N ALA A 46 6.27 -1.65 -8.42
CA ALA A 46 6.35 -2.74 -9.39
C ALA A 46 5.44 -3.92 -9.00
N ALA A 47 5.45 -4.32 -7.72
CA ALA A 47 4.58 -5.38 -7.23
C ALA A 47 3.09 -5.02 -7.34
N ALA A 48 2.72 -3.78 -6.99
CA ALA A 48 1.34 -3.30 -7.13
C ALA A 48 0.89 -3.28 -8.60
N ARG A 49 1.76 -2.81 -9.50
CA ARG A 49 1.50 -2.79 -10.95
C ARG A 49 1.28 -4.20 -11.49
N GLU A 50 2.20 -5.11 -11.24
CA GLU A 50 2.12 -6.50 -11.72
C GLU A 50 0.86 -7.19 -11.20
N MET A 51 0.53 -7.00 -9.92
CA MET A 51 -0.66 -7.58 -9.32
C MET A 51 -1.95 -7.00 -9.92
N LYS A 52 -1.99 -5.69 -10.19
CA LYS A 52 -3.13 -5.06 -10.85
C LYS A 52 -3.31 -5.54 -12.30
N GLU A 53 -2.21 -5.77 -13.01
CA GLU A 53 -2.23 -6.32 -14.37
C GLU A 53 -2.78 -7.74 -14.40
N ARG A 54 -2.37 -8.61 -13.47
CA ARG A 54 -2.88 -9.99 -13.37
C ARG A 54 -4.30 -10.08 -12.80
N HIS A 55 -4.69 -9.14 -11.95
CA HIS A 55 -5.98 -9.14 -11.29
C HIS A 55 -6.67 -7.77 -11.41
N PRO A 56 -7.21 -7.43 -12.60
CA PRO A 56 -7.78 -6.10 -12.88
C PRO A 56 -8.94 -5.72 -11.95
N ASN A 57 -9.62 -6.71 -11.37
CA ASN A 57 -10.77 -6.48 -10.50
C ASN A 57 -10.40 -6.17 -9.04
N LEU A 58 -9.14 -6.40 -8.62
CA LEU A 58 -8.73 -6.08 -7.25
C LEU A 58 -8.69 -4.56 -7.05
N LYS A 59 -9.32 -4.11 -5.96
CA LYS A 59 -9.18 -2.76 -5.43
C LYS A 59 -7.88 -2.70 -4.65
N MET A 60 -6.89 -2.00 -5.21
CA MET A 60 -5.55 -1.93 -4.64
C MET A 60 -5.22 -0.53 -4.15
N ALA A 61 -4.45 -0.47 -3.06
CA ALA A 61 -3.81 0.75 -2.58
C ALA A 61 -2.31 0.55 -2.41
N ILE A 62 -1.56 1.64 -2.54
CA ILE A 62 -0.18 1.74 -2.06
C ILE A 62 -0.17 2.81 -0.98
N VAL A 63 0.43 2.52 0.16
CA VAL A 63 0.62 3.50 1.24
C VAL A 63 2.11 3.80 1.41
N GLU A 64 2.44 5.09 1.39
CA GLU A 64 3.78 5.62 1.62
C GLU A 64 3.72 6.54 2.83
N LYS A 65 4.74 6.49 3.70
CA LYS A 65 4.80 7.35 4.88
C LYS A 65 5.17 8.79 4.53
N GLU A 66 5.90 9.00 3.45
CA GLU A 66 6.29 10.31 2.95
C GLU A 66 5.21 10.91 2.04
N SER A 67 5.28 12.22 1.80
CA SER A 67 4.31 12.95 0.95
C SER A 67 4.47 12.65 -0.55
N ARG A 68 5.52 11.93 -0.94
CA ARG A 68 5.87 11.60 -2.32
C ARG A 68 6.45 10.18 -2.40
N MET A 69 6.29 9.55 -3.56
CA MET A 69 6.91 8.26 -3.86
C MET A 69 8.44 8.38 -3.92
N ALA A 70 9.13 7.26 -3.70
CA ALA A 70 10.57 7.11 -3.87
C ALA A 70 11.47 8.09 -3.08
N VAL A 71 10.98 8.72 -2.01
CA VAL A 71 11.78 9.66 -1.20
C VAL A 71 13.00 9.00 -0.53
N HIS A 72 13.01 7.68 -0.37
CA HIS A 72 14.09 6.95 0.31
C HIS A 72 15.04 6.29 -0.71
N GLN A 73 15.37 5.01 -0.55
CA GLN A 73 16.40 4.32 -1.35
C GLN A 73 16.13 4.36 -2.87
N SER A 74 14.87 4.26 -3.30
CA SER A 74 14.52 4.27 -4.72
C SER A 74 14.73 5.63 -5.42
N GLY A 75 14.80 6.73 -4.68
CA GLY A 75 15.17 8.05 -5.21
C GLY A 75 16.62 8.43 -4.94
N HIS A 76 17.30 7.72 -4.05
CA HIS A 76 18.70 7.94 -3.67
C HIS A 76 19.58 6.75 -4.08
N ASN A 77 19.66 6.51 -5.39
CA ASN A 77 20.57 5.54 -5.98
C ASN A 77 21.23 6.17 -7.21
N SER A 78 22.21 5.48 -7.80
CA SER A 78 22.95 5.98 -8.96
C SER A 78 22.13 6.06 -10.26
N GLY A 79 20.92 5.50 -10.29
CA GLY A 79 20.12 5.36 -11.50
C GLY A 79 20.70 4.36 -12.52
N VAL A 80 21.73 3.60 -12.15
CA VAL A 80 22.39 2.64 -13.04
C VAL A 80 21.61 1.33 -13.08
N ILE A 81 21.29 0.87 -14.28
CA ILE A 81 20.74 -0.47 -14.52
C ILE A 81 21.91 -1.41 -14.81
N HIS A 82 22.21 -2.32 -13.87
CA HIS A 82 23.30 -3.28 -14.01
C HIS A 82 22.78 -4.62 -14.55
N ALA A 83 23.47 -5.22 -15.53
CA ALA A 83 23.10 -6.50 -16.15
C ALA A 83 23.30 -7.73 -15.23
N GLY A 84 23.87 -7.52 -14.05
CA GLY A 84 24.07 -8.56 -13.04
C GLY A 84 25.30 -9.45 -13.26
N ILE A 85 26.24 -9.06 -14.13
CA ILE A 85 27.41 -9.86 -14.53
C ILE A 85 28.37 -10.26 -13.39
N TYR A 86 28.27 -9.65 -12.22
CA TYR A 86 29.17 -9.88 -11.08
C TYR A 86 28.50 -10.53 -9.87
N TYR A 87 27.22 -10.89 -9.95
CA TYR A 87 26.57 -11.55 -8.81
C TYR A 87 27.00 -13.02 -8.73
N LYS A 88 27.43 -13.45 -7.55
CA LYS A 88 27.77 -14.85 -7.29
C LYS A 88 26.51 -15.72 -7.51
N PRO A 89 26.59 -16.80 -8.29
CA PRO A 89 25.49 -17.76 -8.36
C PRO A 89 25.34 -18.45 -7.01
N GLY A 90 24.11 -18.54 -6.50
CA GLY A 90 23.70 -19.39 -5.37
C GLY A 90 24.38 -19.06 -4.05
#